data_AF-A0A660SBZ6-F1
#
_entry.id   AF-A0A660SBZ6-F1
#
_cell.length_a   1.000
_cell.length_b   1.000
_cell.length_c   1.000
_cell.angle_alpha   90.00
_cell.angle_beta   90.00
_cell.angle_gamma   90.00
#
_symmetry.space_group_name_H-M   'P 1'
#
loop_
_entity.id
_entity.type
_entity.pdbx_description
1 polymer ?
#
loop_
_entity_poly.entity_id
_entity_poly.type
_entity_poly.pdbx_seq_one_letter_code
_entity_poly.pdbx_strand_id
1 'polypeptide(L)'
;MQIKTPLRDELLLNLKAGDEVFISGTVYTARDATHKRLVELIKKNEPLPFSLKGQIIYYVGPTPAPPGRPIGSAGPTTSSRMDVYIPTL
;
A
#
# COMPACT_ATOMS: atom_id res chain seq x y z
N MET A 1 13.32 -1.79 -13.46
CA MET A 1 12.98 -3.21 -13.20
C MET A 1 11.47 -3.41 -13.18
N GLN A 2 10.92 -4.54 -13.66
CA GLN A 2 9.49 -4.83 -13.55
C GLN A 2 9.19 -5.74 -12.36
N ILE A 3 8.19 -5.37 -11.56
CA ILE A 3 7.75 -6.07 -10.36
C ILE A 3 6.27 -6.44 -10.54
N LYS A 4 5.92 -7.69 -10.18
CA LYS A 4 4.54 -8.15 -10.14
C LYS A 4 4.11 -8.46 -8.72
N THR A 5 2.89 -8.08 -8.38
CA THR A 5 2.28 -8.40 -7.08
C THR A 5 1.59 -9.77 -7.11
N PRO A 6 1.52 -10.50 -5.97
CA PRO A 6 2.15 -10.21 -4.69
C PRO A 6 3.69 -10.31 -4.73
N LEU A 7 4.34 -9.51 -3.90
CA LEU A 7 5.78 -9.47 -3.75
C LEU A 7 6.31 -10.74 -3.05
N ARG A 8 7.50 -11.17 -3.46
CA ARG A 8 8.29 -12.22 -2.81
C ARG A 8 9.51 -11.60 -2.15
N ASP A 9 9.89 -12.11 -0.98
CA ASP A 9 10.99 -11.56 -0.18
C ASP A 9 12.32 -11.53 -0.97
N GLU A 10 12.60 -12.56 -1.77
CA GLU A 10 13.77 -12.63 -2.66
C GLU A 10 13.88 -11.43 -3.61
N LEU A 11 12.75 -10.96 -4.14
CA LEU A 11 12.73 -9.81 -5.05
C LEU A 11 13.04 -8.53 -4.29
N LEU A 12 12.52 -8.39 -3.07
CA LEU A 12 12.71 -7.20 -2.23
C LEU A 12 14.16 -7.08 -1.77
N LEU A 13 14.82 -8.20 -1.45
CA LEU A 13 16.21 -8.23 -1.00
C LEU A 13 17.21 -7.78 -2.07
N ASN A 14 16.81 -7.80 -3.35
CA ASN A 14 17.66 -7.39 -4.46
C ASN A 14 17.51 -5.88 -4.81
N LEU A 15 16.52 -5.20 -4.24
CA LEU A 15 16.29 -3.77 -4.47
C LEU A 15 17.28 -2.90 -3.71
N LYS A 16 17.70 -1.80 -4.34
CA LYS A 16 18.55 -0.77 -3.75
C LYS A 16 17.89 0.60 -3.82
N ALA A 17 18.25 1.46 -2.87
CA ALA A 17 17.80 2.85 -2.90
C ALA A 17 18.28 3.53 -4.19
N GLY A 18 17.35 4.20 -4.88
CA GLY A 18 17.60 4.83 -6.18
C GLY A 18 17.17 3.99 -7.38
N ASP A 19 16.80 2.72 -7.19
CA ASP A 19 16.32 1.88 -8.30
C ASP A 19 14.96 2.36 -8.83
N GLU A 20 14.86 2.43 -10.16
CA GLU A 20 13.57 2.66 -10.83
C GLU A 20 12.81 1.33 -11.02
N VAL A 21 11.56 1.31 -10.55
CA VAL A 21 10.71 0.13 -10.56
C VAL A 21 9.36 0.42 -11.21
N PHE A 22 8.92 -0.51 -12.04
CA PHE A 22 7.59 -0.53 -12.65
C PHE A 22 6.78 -1.64 -11.97
N ILE A 23 5.65 -1.28 -11.37
CA ILE A 23 4.80 -2.20 -10.62
C ILE A 23 3.59 -2.56 -11.48
N SER A 24 3.29 -3.85 -11.58
CA SER A 24 2.10 -4.36 -12.28
C SER A 24 1.34 -5.35 -11.39
N GLY A 25 0.01 -5.23 -11.35
CA GLY A 25 -0.87 -6.12 -10.60
C GLY A 25 -1.74 -5.37 -9.60
N THR A 26 -2.17 -6.06 -8.54
CA THR A 26 -3.06 -5.54 -7.51
C THR A 26 -2.28 -4.71 -6.50
N VAL A 27 -2.71 -3.47 -6.32
CA VAL A 27 -2.18 -2.55 -5.31
C VAL A 27 -3.35 -2.05 -4.47
N TYR A 28 -3.19 -2.05 -3.15
CA TYR A 28 -4.22 -1.56 -2.23
C TYR A 28 -3.98 -0.11 -1.88
N THR A 29 -5.03 0.69 -1.80
CA THR A 29 -4.92 2.08 -1.37
C THR A 29 -5.24 2.20 0.11
N ALA A 30 -4.37 2.84 0.89
CA ALA A 30 -4.65 3.13 2.29
C ALA A 30 -4.02 4.45 2.71
N ARG A 31 -4.68 5.16 3.62
CA ARG A 31 -4.16 6.37 4.27
C ARG A 31 -4.38 6.27 5.78
N ASP A 32 -4.36 7.40 6.45
CA ASP A 32 -4.43 7.61 7.89
C ASP A 32 -5.53 6.76 8.58
N ALA A 33 -6.78 6.85 8.12
CA ALA A 33 -7.91 6.14 8.73
C ALA A 33 -7.82 4.60 8.59
N THR A 34 -7.35 4.12 7.43
CA THR A 34 -7.19 2.68 7.19
C THR A 34 -6.06 2.11 8.03
N HIS A 35 -4.92 2.80 8.11
CA HIS A 35 -3.79 2.35 8.95
C HIS A 35 -4.19 2.32 10.43
N LYS A 36 -4.87 3.36 10.91
CA LYS A 36 -5.41 3.39 12.27
C LYS A 36 -6.30 2.17 12.55
N ARG A 37 -7.25 1.86 11.65
CA ARG A 37 -8.15 0.70 11.80
C ARG A 37 -7.39 -0.63 11.80
N LEU A 38 -6.43 -0.82 10.91
CA LEU A 38 -5.64 -2.06 10.86
C LEU A 38 -4.84 -2.26 12.15
N VAL A 39 -4.21 -1.21 12.67
CA VAL A 39 -3.50 -1.25 13.95
C VAL A 39 -4.44 -1.54 15.12
N GLU A 40 -5.64 -0.96 15.15
CA GLU A 40 -6.65 -1.25 16.17
C GLU A 40 -7.09 -2.72 16.15
N LEU A 41 -7.28 -3.32 14.97
CA LEU A 41 -7.59 -4.75 14.83
C LEU A 41 -6.45 -5.62 15.38
N ILE A 42 -5.20 -5.32 15.01
CA ILE A 42 -4.01 -6.04 15.51
C ILE A 42 -3.93 -5.96 17.03
N LYS A 43 -4.09 -4.76 17.60
CA LYS A 43 -4.05 -4.55 19.06
C LYS A 43 -5.14 -5.31 19.82
N LYS A 44 -6.28 -5.56 19.17
CA LYS A 44 -7.40 -6.33 19.74
C LYS A 44 -7.29 -7.83 19.46
N ASN A 45 -6.24 -8.29 18.78
CA ASN A 45 -6.14 -9.66 18.25
C ASN A 45 -7.33 -10.07 17.36
N GLU A 46 -7.90 -9.10 16.65
CA GLU A 46 -8.98 -9.33 15.69
C GLU A 46 -8.41 -9.65 14.29
N PRO A 47 -9.11 -10.47 13.48
CA PRO A 47 -8.64 -10.80 12.15
C PRO A 47 -8.60 -9.57 11.24
N LEU A 48 -7.52 -9.46 10.46
CA LEU A 48 -7.43 -8.47 9.39
C LEU A 48 -8.40 -8.81 8.24
N PRO A 49 -8.92 -7.79 7.52
CA PRO A 49 -9.83 -8.02 6.41
C PRO A 49 -9.18 -8.76 5.23
N PHE A 50 -7.85 -8.75 5.15
CA PHE A 50 -7.04 -9.52 4.20
C PHE A 50 -5.60 -9.66 4.72
N SER A 51 -4.83 -10.58 4.12
CA SER A 51 -3.41 -10.73 4.44
C SER A 51 -2.60 -9.58 3.82
N LEU A 52 -1.85 -8.86 4.65
CA LEU A 52 -0.95 -7.79 4.20
C LEU A 52 0.35 -8.32 3.58
N LYS A 53 0.69 -9.60 3.83
CA LYS A 53 1.97 -10.17 3.40
C LYS A 53 2.11 -10.14 1.87
N GLY A 54 3.22 -9.57 1.41
CA GLY A 54 3.54 -9.42 -0.01
C GLY A 54 2.65 -8.43 -0.77
N GLN A 55 1.72 -7.73 -0.10
CA GLN A 55 0.89 -6.73 -0.78
C GLN A 55 1.61 -5.37 -0.81
N ILE A 56 1.31 -4.57 -1.82
CA ILE A 56 1.75 -3.18 -1.90
C ILE A 56 0.61 -2.29 -1.43
N ILE A 57 0.92 -1.40 -0.49
CA ILE A 57 0.03 -0.33 -0.06
C ILE A 57 0.48 0.96 -0.72
N TYR A 58 -0.39 1.54 -1.55
CA TYR A 58 -0.20 2.86 -2.14
C TYR A 58 -0.91 3.91 -1.30
N TYR A 59 -0.14 4.86 -0.77
CA TYR A 59 -0.68 5.97 -0.01
C TYR A 59 -1.31 7.00 -0.95
N VAL A 60 -2.60 6.86 -1.20
CA VAL A 60 -3.36 7.71 -2.13
C VAL A 60 -4.81 7.88 -1.67
N GLY A 61 -5.40 9.03 -2.01
CA GLY A 61 -6.83 9.26 -1.96
C GLY A 61 -7.31 9.66 -3.36
N PRO A 62 -7.76 8.71 -4.19
CA PRO A 62 -8.14 9.03 -5.56
C PRO A 62 -9.36 9.95 -5.58
N THR A 63 -9.38 10.87 -6.54
CA THR A 63 -10.55 11.70 -6.83
C THR A 63 -11.64 10.88 -7.54
N PRO A 64 -12.90 11.37 -7.57
CA PRO A 64 -13.97 10.71 -8.32
C PRO A 64 -13.58 10.46 -9.78
N ALA A 65 -13.97 9.30 -10.31
CA ALA A 65 -13.67 8.95 -11.69
C ALA A 65 -14.54 9.79 -12.65
N PRO A 66 -13.94 10.42 -13.68
CA PRO A 66 -14.71 11.04 -14.74
C PRO A 66 -15.40 9.98 -15.62
N PRO A 67 -16.46 10.35 -16.38
CA PRO A 67 -17.16 9.42 -17.25
C PRO A 67 -16.22 8.66 -18.19
N GLY A 68 -16.40 7.34 -18.28
CA GLY A 68 -15.59 6.47 -19.15
C GLY A 68 -14.19 6.15 -18.65
N ARG A 69 -13.80 6.57 -17.43
CA ARG A 69 -12.51 6.20 -16.83
C ARG A 69 -12.68 5.35 -15.56
N PRO A 70 -11.73 4.43 -15.29
CA PRO A 70 -11.83 3.53 -14.14
C PRO A 70 -11.51 4.22 -12.80
N ILE A 71 -10.77 5.34 -12.80
CA ILE A 71 -10.34 6.05 -11.60
C ILE A 71 -10.11 7.54 -11.92
N GLY A 72 -10.29 8.41 -10.93
CA GLY A 72 -9.86 9.81 -11.01
C GLY A 72 -8.36 9.96 -10.79
N SER A 73 -7.89 11.20 -10.67
CA SER A 73 -6.51 11.50 -10.29
C SER A 73 -6.13 10.78 -9.00
N ALA A 74 -5.01 10.07 -9.02
CA ALA A 74 -4.54 9.19 -7.96
C ALA A 74 -3.04 9.44 -7.70
N GLY A 75 -2.68 10.66 -7.30
CA GLY A 75 -1.31 11.00 -6.92
C GLY A 75 -0.97 10.59 -5.48
N PRO A 76 0.30 10.33 -5.15
CA PRO A 76 0.69 9.91 -3.80
C PRO A 76 0.43 11.02 -2.77
N THR A 77 0.27 10.62 -1.52
CA THR A 77 0.31 11.53 -0.37
C THR A 77 1.61 11.37 0.41
N THR A 78 1.91 12.33 1.29
CA THR A 78 3.03 12.30 2.23
C THR A 78 3.07 10.99 3.03
N SER A 79 4.17 10.24 2.92
CA SER A 79 4.35 8.94 3.56
C SER A 79 4.55 9.02 5.08
N SER A 80 5.25 10.05 5.56
CA SER A 80 5.60 10.19 6.98
C SER A 80 4.40 10.26 7.93
N ARG A 81 3.19 10.57 7.42
CA ARG A 81 1.96 10.49 8.23
C ARG A 81 1.63 9.08 8.70
N MET A 82 2.15 8.06 8.02
CA MET A 82 1.91 6.65 8.34
C MET A 82 2.96 6.07 9.30
N ASP A 83 4.08 6.77 9.56
CA ASP A 83 5.21 6.26 10.34
C ASP A 83 4.81 5.78 11.75
N VAL A 84 3.80 6.42 12.36
CA VAL A 84 3.28 6.03 13.68
C VAL A 84 2.58 4.66 13.68
N TYR A 85 2.18 4.15 12.52
CA TYR A 85 1.47 2.88 12.37
C TYR A 85 2.39 1.75 11.90
N ILE A 86 3.41 2.05 11.09
CA ILE A 86 4.28 1.05 10.42
C ILE A 86 4.98 0.09 11.38
N PRO A 87 5.50 0.50 12.56
CA PRO A 87 6.13 -0.44 13.48
C PRO A 87 5.20 -1.57 13.97
N THR A 88 3.88 -1.40 13.86
CA THR A 88 2.89 -2.42 14.24
C THR A 88 2.41 -3.27 13.06
N LEU A 89 2.53 -2.77 11.82
CA LEU A 89 2.02 -3.40 10.59
C LEU A 89 3.12 -4.20 9.88
#